data_AF-A0A522A3W5-F1
#
_entry.id   AF-A0A522A3W5-F1
#
_cell.length_a   1.000
_cell.length_b   1.000
_cell.length_c   1.000
_cell.angle_alpha   90.00
_cell.angle_beta   90.00
_cell.angle_gamma   90.00
#
_symmetry.space_group_name_H-M   'P 1'
#
loop_
_entity.id
_entity.type
_entity.pdbx_description
1 polymer ?
#
loop_
_entity_poly.entity_id
_entity_poly.type
_entity_poly.pdbx_seq_one_letter_code
_entity_poly.pdbx_strand_id
1 'polypeptide(L)' 'KVCTANGWFAARPSGTENIYKVYAESFKGAGHLDDIIAEAQNIVTAALK' A
#
# COMPACT_ATOMS: atom_id res chain seq x y z
N LYS A 1 -1.99 -8.50 1.78
CA LYS A 1 -2.26 -7.96 0.42
C LYS A 1 -3.73 -7.65 0.35
N VAL A 2 -4.11 -6.46 -0.10
CA VAL A 2 -5.50 -6.02 -0.29
C VAL A 2 -5.68 -5.77 -1.78
N CYS A 3 -6.77 -6.28 -2.35
CA CYS A 3 -7.03 -6.22 -3.79
C CYS A 3 -8.42 -5.67 -4.06
N THR A 4 -8.55 -4.94 -5.15
CA THR A 4 -9.83 -4.52 -5.77
C THR A 4 -9.81 -4.86 -7.24
N ALA A 5 -10.89 -4.57 -7.96
CA ALA A 5 -10.96 -4.77 -9.41
C ALA A 5 -9.92 -3.94 -10.20
N ASN A 6 -9.51 -2.77 -9.70
CA ASN A 6 -8.71 -1.81 -10.47
C ASN A 6 -7.34 -1.49 -9.85
N GLY A 7 -6.94 -2.21 -8.82
CA GLY A 7 -5.67 -1.99 -8.16
C GLY A 7 -5.53 -2.79 -6.87
N TRP A 8 -4.31 -2.81 -6.34
CA TRP A 8 -3.99 -3.55 -5.12
C TRP A 8 -2.81 -2.90 -4.40
N PHE A 9 -2.65 -3.24 -3.12
CA PHE A 9 -1.41 -3.00 -2.40
C PHE A 9 -1.02 -4.17 -1.49
N ALA A 10 0.27 -4.26 -1.17
CA ALA A 10 0.81 -5.18 -0.18
C ALA A 10 1.82 -4.43 0.70
N ALA A 11 1.64 -4.53 2.01
CA ALA A 11 2.59 -4.04 3.00
C ALA A 11 3.32 -5.22 3.65
N ARG A 12 4.63 -5.09 3.85
CA ARG A 12 5.45 -6.06 4.57
C ARG A 12 6.52 -5.35 5.41
N PRO A 13 6.83 -5.83 6.63
CA PRO A 13 7.96 -5.30 7.38
C PRO A 13 9.27 -5.57 6.61
N SER A 14 10.21 -4.64 6.70
CA SER A 14 11.57 -4.87 6.21
C SER A 14 12.28 -5.88 7.11
N GLY A 15 13.14 -6.71 6.52
CA GLY A 15 13.93 -7.69 7.27
C GLY A 15 15.23 -7.15 7.85
N THR A 16 15.61 -5.92 7.48
CA THR A 16 16.93 -5.34 7.79
C THR A 16 16.87 -3.95 8.42
N GLU A 17 15.74 -3.26 8.33
CA GLU A 17 15.58 -1.86 8.74
C GLU A 17 14.26 -1.72 9.49
N ASN A 18 14.17 -0.74 10.40
CA ASN A 18 12.93 -0.46 11.13
C ASN A 18 11.93 0.35 10.27
N ILE A 19 11.53 -0.23 9.14
CA ILE A 19 10.57 0.31 8.19
C ILE A 19 9.66 -0.81 7.68
N TYR A 20 8.53 -0.45 7.09
CA TYR A 20 7.74 -1.35 6.24
C TYR A 20 7.80 -0.88 4.78
N LYS A 21 7.65 -1.83 3.85
CA LYS A 21 7.62 -1.57 2.40
C LYS A 21 6.21 -1.75 1.88
N VAL A 22 5.74 -0.81 1.08
CA VAL A 22 4.46 -0.89 0.35
C VAL A 22 4.75 -1.10 -1.13
N TYR A 23 4.09 -2.09 -1.70
CA TYR A 23 4.03 -2.34 -3.14
C TYR A 23 2.60 -2.08 -3.58
N ALA A 24 2.39 -1.32 -4.64
CA ALA A 24 1.06 -0.98 -5.13
C ALA A 24 1.03 -0.98 -6.66
N GLU A 25 -0.15 -1.22 -7.22
CA GLU A 25 -0.40 -1.15 -8.65
C GLU A 25 -1.81 -0.62 -8.92
N SER A 26 -1.95 0.15 -9.99
CA SER A 26 -3.20 0.73 -10.46
C SER A 26 -3.40 0.41 -11.95
N PHE A 27 -4.60 -0.04 -12.30
CA PHE A 27 -5.03 -0.21 -13.69
C PHE A 27 -5.68 1.06 -14.28
N LYS A 28 -5.76 2.14 -13.50
CA LYS A 28 -6.36 3.43 -13.90
C LYS A 28 -5.33 4.56 -14.07
N GLY A 29 -4.03 4.25 -13.94
CA GLY A 29 -2.95 5.22 -14.08
C GLY A 29 -2.47 5.84 -12.77
N ALA A 30 -1.60 6.85 -12.90
CA ALA A 30 -0.79 7.40 -11.82
C ALA A 30 -1.60 8.06 -10.69
N GLY A 31 -2.59 8.89 -11.01
CA GLY A 31 -3.40 9.55 -9.96
C GLY A 31 -4.10 8.54 -9.04
N HIS A 32 -4.69 7.48 -9.61
CA HIS A 32 -5.28 6.40 -8.83
C HIS A 32 -4.22 5.55 -8.08
N LEU A 33 -2.99 5.45 -8.60
CA LEU A 33 -1.89 4.80 -7.87
C LEU A 33 -1.51 5.62 -6.63
N ASP A 34 -1.43 6.93 -6.74
CA ASP A 34 -1.13 7.84 -5.63
C ASP A 34 -2.20 7.72 -4.53
N ASP A 35 -3.48 7.65 -4.92
CA ASP A 35 -4.60 7.40 -4.00
C ASP A 35 -4.44 6.05 -3.27
N ILE A 36 -4.13 4.96 -4.00
CA ILE A 36 -3.90 3.63 -3.40
C ILE A 36 -2.75 3.67 -2.40
N ILE A 37 -1.65 4.38 -2.70
CA ILE A 37 -0.49 4.47 -1.81
C ILE A 37 -0.85 5.23 -0.53
N ALA A 38 -1.58 6.34 -0.65
CA ALA A 38 -2.02 7.13 0.50
C ALA A 38 -2.95 6.33 1.42
N GLU A 39 -3.93 5.62 0.85
CA GLU A 39 -4.81 4.75 1.61
C GLU A 39 -4.07 3.57 2.25
N ALA A 40 -3.12 2.96 1.54
CA ALA A 40 -2.30 1.88 2.07
C ALA A 40 -1.52 2.30 3.33
N GLN A 41 -0.92 3.49 3.32
CA GLN A 41 -0.23 4.04 4.49
C GLN A 41 -1.18 4.23 5.67
N ASN A 42 -2.35 4.82 5.43
CA ASN A 42 -3.37 5.04 6.47
C ASN A 42 -3.84 3.71 7.09
N ILE A 43 -4.13 2.71 6.26
CA ILE A 43 -4.59 1.39 6.72
C ILE A 43 -3.51 0.70 7.56
N VAL A 44 -2.27 0.69 7.09
CA VAL A 44 -1.15 0.05 7.81
C VAL A 44 -0.88 0.77 9.13
N THR A 45 -0.83 2.10 9.13
CA THR A 45 -0.65 2.88 10.37
C THR A 45 -1.78 2.64 11.36
N ALA A 46 -3.04 2.55 10.90
CA ALA A 46 -4.16 2.25 11.78
C ALA A 46 -4.10 0.82 12.36
N ALA A 47 -3.62 -0.15 11.60
CA ALA A 47 -3.50 -1.54 12.04
C ALA A 47 -2.30 -1.82 12.97
N LEU A 48 -1.30 -0.94 12.97
CA LEU A 48 -0.09 -1.04 13.82
C LEU A 48 -0.18 -0.19 15.10
N LYS A 49 -1.26 0.57 15.29
CA LYS A 49 -1.61 1.16 16.59
C LYS A 49 -2.12 0.09 17.54
#